data_AF-A0A934YB79-F1
#
_entry.id   AF-A0A934YB79-F1
#
_cell.length_a   1.000
_cell.length_b   1.000
_cell.length_c   1.000
_cell.angle_alpha   90.00
_cell.angle_beta   90.00
_cell.angle_gamma   90.00
#
_symmetry.space_group_name_H-M   'P 1'
#
loop_
_entity.id
_entity.type
_entity.pdbx_description
1 polymer ?
#
loop_
_entity_poly.entity_id
_entity_poly.type
_entity_poly.pdbx_seq_one_letter_code
_entity_poly.pdbx_strand_id
1 'polypeptide(L)' 'MSVLIILLIVSLAISGSFLIAFLWSNSDGQFDDQFSSANRILFEDKKNEQNK' A
#
# COMPACT_ATOMS: atom_id res chain seq x y z
N MET A 1 -27.11 -9.93 -27.93
CA MET A 1 -26.87 -8.46 -27.94
C MET A 1 -26.93 -7.84 -26.54
N SER A 2 -28.00 -8.08 -25.76
CA SER A 2 -28.14 -7.53 -24.39
C SER A 2 -27.04 -7.96 -23.40
N VAL A 3 -26.60 -9.23 -23.45
CA VAL A 3 -25.58 -9.77 -22.53
C VAL A 3 -24.23 -9.06 -22.63
N LEU A 4 -23.83 -8.65 -23.84
CA LEU A 4 -22.55 -7.95 -24.04
C LEU A 4 -22.52 -6.59 -23.34
N ILE A 5 -23.65 -5.87 -23.35
CA ILE A 5 -23.78 -4.57 -22.69
C ILE A 5 -23.68 -4.74 -21.17
N ILE A 6 -24.31 -5.78 -20.61
CA ILE A 6 -24.24 -6.10 -19.18
C ILE A 6 -22.79 -6.44 -18.79
N LEU A 7 -22.13 -7.29 -19.59
CA LEU A 7 -20.74 -7.69 -19.34
C LEU A 7 -19.78 -6.49 -19.38
N LEU A 8 -20.01 -5.54 -20.29
CA LEU A 8 -19.23 -4.32 -20.41
C LEU A 8 -19.38 -3.42 -19.18
N ILE A 9 -20.60 -3.23 -18.68
CA ILE A 9 -20.84 -2.42 -17.47
C ILE A 9 -20.19 -3.08 -16.25
N VAL A 10 -20.35 -4.40 -16.12
CA VAL A 10 -19.76 -5.15 -15.00
C VAL A 10 -18.23 -5.09 -15.05
N SER A 11 -17.61 -5.22 -16.22
CA SER A 11 -16.15 -5.15 -16.34
C SER A 11 -15.61 -3.74 -16.03
N LEU A 12 -16.30 -2.69 -16.47
CA LEU A 12 -15.96 -1.31 -16.10
C LEU A 12 -16.12 -1.07 -14.60
N ALA A 13 -17.19 -1.58 -13.99
CA ALA A 13 -17.42 -1.42 -12.55
C ALA A 13 -16.32 -2.11 -11.73
N ILE A 14 -15.96 -3.34 -12.09
CA ILE A 14 -14.87 -4.08 -11.43
C ILE A 14 -13.55 -3.33 -11.61
N SER A 15 -13.18 -2.98 -12.85
CA SER A 15 -11.95 -2.25 -13.14
C SER A 15 -11.86 -0.92 -12.39
N GLY A 16 -12.95 -0.13 -12.39
CA GLY A 16 -13.03 1.14 -11.67
C GLY A 16 -12.93 0.97 -10.15
N SER A 17 -13.58 -0.04 -9.58
CA SER A 17 -13.50 -0.31 -8.13
C SER A 17 -12.08 -0.67 -7.69
N PHE A 18 -11.38 -1.49 -8.47
CA PHE A 18 -9.99 -1.84 -8.21
C PHE A 18 -9.07 -0.63 -8.33
N LEU A 19 -9.29 0.24 -9.32
CA LEU A 19 -8.51 1.46 -9.48
C LEU A 19 -8.69 2.41 -8.29
N ILE A 20 -9.94 2.61 -7.83
CA ILE A 20 -10.23 3.44 -6.66
C ILE A 20 -9.59 2.86 -5.40
N ALA A 21 -9.72 1.54 -5.18
CA ALA A 21 -9.09 0.86 -4.06
C ALA A 21 -7.56 0.98 -4.09
N PHE A 22 -6.94 0.87 -5.27
CA PHE A 22 -5.50 1.03 -5.45
C PHE A 22 -5.03 2.45 -5.09
N LEU A 23 -5.72 3.49 -5.58
CA LEU A 23 -5.38 4.88 -5.27
C LEU A 23 -5.56 5.19 -3.77
N TRP A 24 -6.62 4.66 -3.16
CA TRP A 24 -6.84 4.78 -1.71
C TRP A 24 -5.73 4.08 -0.92
N SER A 25 -5.38 2.84 -1.27
CA SER A 25 -4.30 2.08 -0.62
C SER A 25 -2.93 2.72 -0.78
N ASN A 26 -2.65 3.37 -1.91
CA ASN A 26 -1.40 4.10 -2.11
C ASN A 26 -1.31 5.37 -1.25
N SER A 27 -2.46 5.91 -0.83
CA SER A 27 -2.53 7.07 0.06
C SER A 27 -2.64 6.68 1.54
N ASP A 28 -3.04 5.43 1.82
CA ASP A 28 -3.22 4.87 3.16
C ASP A 28 -1.88 4.47 3.78
N GLY A 29 -1.10 5.46 4.22
CA GLY A 29 -0.04 5.32 5.24
C GLY A 29 1.11 4.34 4.97
N GLN A 30 1.14 3.60 3.86
CA GLN A 30 2.14 2.57 3.59
C GLN A 30 3.56 3.15 3.49
N PHE A 31 3.69 4.43 3.17
CA PHE A 31 4.96 5.15 3.09
C PHE A 31 5.37 5.83 4.40
N ASP A 32 4.56 5.70 5.45
CA ASP A 32 4.81 6.31 6.77
C ASP A 32 5.73 5.44 7.65
N ASP A 33 5.98 4.18 7.26
CA ASP A 33 7.04 3.36 7.85
C ASP A 33 8.42 3.80 7.32
N GLN A 34 8.82 5.01 7.72
CA GLN A 34 10.14 5.58 7.38
C GLN A 34 11.28 4.92 8.16
N PHE A 35 10.95 4.08 9.16
CA PHE A 35 11.91 3.40 10.02
C PHE A 35 11.68 1.90 9.98
N SER A 36 12.08 1.30 8.86
CA SER A 36 12.11 -0.15 8.72
C SER A 36 12.93 -0.82 9.83
N SER A 37 12.48 -2.00 10.25
CA SER A 37 13.15 -2.82 11.29
C SER A 37 14.64 -3.07 11.03
N ALA A 38 15.10 -3.01 9.78
CA ALA A 38 16.51 -3.12 9.44
C ALA A 38 17.34 -1.92 9.95
N ASN A 39 16.80 -0.71 9.86
CA ASN A 39 17.45 0.51 10.33
C ASN A 39 17.58 0.50 11.85
N ARG A 40 16.55 -0.04 12.51
CA ARG A 40 16.54 -0.23 13.96
C ARG A 40 17.70 -1.12 14.44
N ILE A 41 17.87 -2.30 13.85
CA ILE A 41 18.91 -3.26 14.25
C ILE A 41 20.33 -2.70 14.02
N LEU A 42 20.56 -1.98 12.92
CA LEU A 42 21.89 -1.45 12.61
C LEU A 42 22.33 -0.26 13.48
N PHE A 43 21.38 0.56 13.94
CA PHE A 43 21.68 1.83 14.60
C PHE A 43 21.25 1.91 16.08
N GLU A 44 20.32 1.07 16.56
CA GLU A 44 19.96 1.04 17.99
C GLU A 44 21.06 0.40 18.86
N ASP A 45 21.70 -0.68 18.38
CA ASP A 45 22.77 -1.36 19.14
C ASP A 45 23.97 -0.41 19.38
N LYS A 46 24.31 0.42 18.38
CA LYS A 46 25.37 1.44 18.46
C LYS A 46 25.08 2.52 19.52
N LYS A 47 23.82 2.92 19.67
CA LYS A 47 23.41 4.01 20.58
C LYS A 47 23.42 3.58 22.05
N ASN A 48 23.18 2.29 22.31
CA ASN A 48 23.20 1.73 23.66
C ASN A 48 24.63 1.51 24.21
N GLU A 49 25.62 1.31 23.33
CA GLU A 49 27.03 1.20 23.74
C GLU A 49 27.66 2.55 24.14
N GLN A 50 27.21 3.67 23.58
CA GLN A 50 27.75 5.00 23.89
C GLN A 50 27.22 5.62 25.20
N ASN A 51 26.10 5.11 25.73
CA ASN A 51 25.49 5.57 26.97
C ASN A 51 25.88 4.71 28.19
N LYS A 52 26.88 3.84 28.04
CA LYS A 52 27.42 2.99 29.11
C LYS A 52 28.83 3.43 29.46
#